data_AF-A0A6S6RLF2-F1
#
_entry.id   AF-A0A6S6RLF2-F1
#
_cell.length_a   1.000
_cell.length_b   1.000
_cell.length_c   1.000
_cell.angle_alpha   90.00
_cell.angle_beta   90.00
_cell.angle_gamma   90.00
#
_symmetry.space_group_name_H-M   'P 1'
#
loop_
_entity.id
_entity.type
_entity.pdbx_description
1 polymer ?
#
loop_
_entity_poly.entity_id
_entity_poly.type
_entity_poly.pdbx_seq_one_letter_code
_entity_poly.pdbx_strand_id
1 'polypeptide(L)'
;MSFETIFVIGLGYIGLPTAVAFAARQKKVIGVDVNQHAVDTINQGKIHIVEPDLDKTVKTAVEAGYLKAFTTPQRADAFLIAVPTPFKDDHQPDLSYVMAAAESIAPLLKKGDLIILESTSPTGATEQIAQRLAAMRSDLTFPQQQGENSDIDIAYCPERVLPGKVMVELIKNDRVIDGMTMKSSQRASELYRIFLTG
;
A
#
# COMPACT_ATOMS: atom_id res chain seq x y z
N MET A 1 12.06 -6.06 -12.55
CA MET A 1 12.94 -5.72 -11.40
C MET A 1 12.30 -6.34 -10.17
N SER A 2 13.07 -6.92 -9.24
CA SER A 2 12.48 -7.44 -8.00
C SER A 2 12.20 -6.29 -7.02
N PHE A 3 11.03 -6.31 -6.39
CA PHE A 3 10.71 -5.38 -5.30
C PHE A 3 11.45 -5.85 -4.05
N GLU A 4 12.40 -5.06 -3.54
CA GLU A 4 13.14 -5.42 -2.32
C GLU A 4 12.63 -4.67 -1.10
N THR A 5 12.28 -3.38 -1.28
CA THR A 5 11.67 -2.57 -0.22
C THR A 5 10.25 -2.19 -0.61
N ILE A 6 9.31 -2.46 0.29
CA ILE A 6 7.88 -2.20 0.11
C ILE A 6 7.43 -1.22 1.19
N PHE A 7 6.72 -0.19 0.77
CA PHE A 7 6.14 0.81 1.64
C PHE A 7 4.64 0.60 1.74
N VAL A 8 4.09 0.64 2.96
CA VAL A 8 2.64 0.56 3.20
C VAL A 8 2.23 1.69 4.13
N ILE A 9 1.34 2.57 3.68
CA ILE A 9 0.78 3.66 4.50
C ILE A 9 -0.66 3.37 4.89
N GLY A 10 -0.95 3.56 6.19
CA GLY A 10 -2.18 3.15 6.84
C GLY A 10 -2.04 1.74 7.41
N LEU A 11 -1.60 1.63 8.66
CA LEU A 11 -1.35 0.34 9.34
C LEU A 11 -2.58 -0.16 10.10
N GLY A 12 -3.75 0.04 9.51
CA GLY A 12 -5.02 -0.45 10.05
C GLY A 12 -5.30 -1.91 9.71
N TYR A 13 -6.58 -2.26 9.66
CA TYR A 13 -7.09 -3.60 9.37
C TYR A 13 -6.66 -4.19 8.02
N ILE A 14 -6.30 -3.35 7.05
CA ILE A 14 -5.83 -3.80 5.73
C ILE A 14 -4.30 -3.70 5.66
N GLY A 15 -3.76 -2.50 5.84
CA GLY A 15 -2.33 -2.28 5.60
C GLY A 15 -1.39 -3.00 6.56
N LEU A 16 -1.74 -3.23 7.84
CA LEU A 16 -0.88 -4.00 8.74
C LEU A 16 -0.79 -5.49 8.31
N PRO A 17 -1.90 -6.21 8.09
CA PRO A 17 -1.86 -7.53 7.47
C PRO A 17 -1.09 -7.59 6.14
N THR A 18 -1.32 -6.63 5.23
CA THR A 18 -0.59 -6.53 3.96
C THR A 18 0.92 -6.38 4.17
N ALA A 19 1.32 -5.46 5.06
CA ALA A 19 2.72 -5.24 5.41
C ALA A 19 3.38 -6.53 5.96
N VAL A 20 2.67 -7.25 6.82
CA VAL A 20 3.16 -8.49 7.43
C VAL A 20 3.23 -9.63 6.43
N ALA A 21 2.29 -9.72 5.48
CA ALA A 21 2.31 -10.74 4.42
C ALA A 21 3.56 -10.62 3.54
N PHE A 22 3.96 -9.39 3.19
CA PHE A 22 5.23 -9.15 2.49
C PHE A 22 6.45 -9.46 3.35
N ALA A 23 6.45 -9.03 4.62
CA ALA A 23 7.56 -9.28 5.54
C ALA A 23 7.78 -10.78 5.81
N ALA A 24 6.70 -11.58 5.86
CA ALA A 24 6.76 -13.03 5.96
C ALA A 24 7.45 -13.71 4.77
N ARG A 25 7.54 -13.01 3.63
CA ARG A 25 8.28 -13.41 2.42
C ARG A 25 9.65 -12.73 2.34
N GLN A 26 10.18 -12.29 3.48
CA GLN A 26 11.51 -11.70 3.64
C GLN A 26 11.72 -10.42 2.80
N LYS A 27 10.65 -9.73 2.46
CA LYS A 27 10.74 -8.38 1.89
C LYS A 27 10.88 -7.36 3.00
N LYS A 28 11.69 -6.33 2.76
CA LYS A 28 11.83 -5.24 3.71
C LYS A 28 10.60 -4.35 3.62
N VAL A 29 9.87 -4.21 4.71
CA VAL A 29 8.63 -3.46 4.77
C VAL A 29 8.77 -2.25 5.68
N ILE A 30 8.48 -1.10 5.09
CA ILE A 30 8.39 0.18 5.77
C ILE A 30 6.90 0.45 5.96
N GLY A 31 6.41 0.25 7.19
CA GLY A 31 5.06 0.63 7.56
C GLY A 31 5.02 2.11 7.94
N VAL A 32 4.00 2.84 7.50
CA VAL A 32 3.79 4.23 7.90
C VAL A 32 2.36 4.46 8.39
N ASP A 33 2.24 5.09 9.54
CA ASP A 33 0.96 5.53 10.08
C ASP A 33 1.12 6.86 10.80
N VAL A 34 0.10 7.72 10.72
CA VAL A 34 0.10 9.03 11.41
C VAL A 34 -0.04 8.87 12.92
N ASN A 35 -0.57 7.74 13.38
CA ASN A 35 -0.78 7.45 14.78
C ASN A 35 0.50 6.90 15.43
N GLN A 36 1.18 7.73 16.23
CA GLN A 36 2.40 7.34 16.97
C GLN A 36 2.17 6.11 17.86
N HIS A 37 0.99 5.97 18.48
CA HIS A 37 0.69 4.80 19.31
C HIS A 37 0.66 3.50 18.50
N ALA A 38 0.11 3.53 17.28
CA ALA A 38 0.13 2.40 16.36
C ALA A 38 1.57 2.03 15.99
N VAL A 39 2.37 3.03 15.60
CA VAL A 39 3.78 2.87 15.24
C VAL A 39 4.60 2.25 16.37
N ASP A 40 4.49 2.77 17.59
CA ASP A 40 5.22 2.28 18.75
C ASP A 40 4.81 0.85 19.11
N THR A 41 3.50 0.55 19.02
CA THR A 41 2.96 -0.79 19.29
C THR A 41 3.49 -1.81 18.29
N ILE A 42 3.46 -1.49 17.00
CA ILE A 42 3.97 -2.37 15.94
C ILE A 42 5.46 -2.62 16.10
N ASN A 43 6.25 -1.57 16.37
CA ASN A 43 7.69 -1.71 16.57
C ASN A 43 8.09 -2.53 17.81
N GLN A 44 7.16 -2.78 18.73
CA GLN A 44 7.34 -3.73 19.85
C GLN A 44 6.95 -5.17 19.47
N GLY A 45 6.61 -5.44 18.21
CA GLY A 45 6.11 -6.73 17.76
C GLY A 45 4.67 -7.03 18.22
N LYS A 46 3.86 -5.99 18.47
CA LYS A 46 2.47 -6.11 18.91
C LYS A 46 1.51 -5.52 17.88
N ILE A 47 0.22 -5.80 18.06
CA ILE A 47 -0.85 -5.26 17.21
C ILE A 47 -1.73 -4.28 17.98
N HIS A 48 -2.25 -3.26 17.28
CA HIS A 48 -3.23 -2.30 17.80
C HIS A 48 -4.63 -2.50 17.20
N ILE A 49 -4.83 -3.61 16.49
CA ILE A 49 -6.11 -4.06 15.92
C ILE A 49 -6.43 -5.46 16.45
N VAL A 50 -7.68 -5.88 16.31
CA VAL A 50 -8.12 -7.22 16.71
C VAL A 50 -8.24 -8.09 15.45
N GLU A 51 -7.26 -8.97 15.24
CA GLU A 51 -7.27 -9.95 14.16
C GLU A 51 -6.57 -11.25 14.63
N PRO A 52 -7.20 -12.43 14.50
CA PRO A 52 -6.61 -13.70 14.90
C PRO A 52 -5.26 -13.98 14.22
N ASP A 53 -4.30 -14.50 15.00
CA ASP A 53 -2.96 -14.93 14.57
C ASP A 53 -2.04 -13.86 13.95
N LEU A 54 -2.53 -12.63 13.78
CA LEU A 54 -1.74 -11.51 13.28
C LEU A 54 -0.62 -11.11 14.26
N ASP A 55 -0.88 -11.18 15.57
CA ASP A 55 0.07 -10.84 16.63
C ASP A 55 1.40 -11.61 16.52
N LYS A 56 1.31 -12.93 16.32
CA LYS A 56 2.48 -13.81 16.15
C LYS A 56 3.27 -13.45 14.90
N THR A 57 2.57 -13.13 13.82
CA THR A 57 3.21 -12.87 12.52
C THR A 57 3.87 -11.49 12.51
N VAL A 58 3.24 -10.48 13.13
CA VAL A 58 3.83 -9.17 13.37
C VAL A 58 5.08 -9.29 14.24
N LYS A 59 5.00 -9.99 15.36
CA LYS A 59 6.14 -10.22 16.25
C LYS A 59 7.33 -10.81 15.48
N THR A 60 7.08 -11.87 14.73
CA THR A 60 8.11 -12.54 13.91
C THR A 60 8.72 -11.60 12.87
N ALA A 61 7.90 -10.82 12.17
CA ALA A 61 8.35 -9.88 11.14
C ALA A 61 9.23 -8.75 11.72
N VAL A 62 8.88 -8.24 12.90
CA VAL A 62 9.65 -7.19 13.59
C VAL A 62 10.95 -7.74 14.17
N GLU A 63 10.91 -8.88 14.88
CA GLU A 63 12.10 -9.51 15.44
C GLU A 63 13.11 -9.93 14.38
N ALA A 64 12.63 -10.38 13.20
CA ALA A 64 13.47 -10.70 12.05
C ALA A 64 13.97 -9.45 11.28
N GLY A 65 13.51 -8.24 11.63
CA GLY A 65 13.92 -6.99 11.00
C GLY A 65 13.32 -6.73 9.62
N TYR A 66 12.30 -7.49 9.22
CA TYR A 66 11.62 -7.32 7.92
C TYR A 66 10.47 -6.32 7.98
N LEU A 67 9.92 -6.00 9.15
CA LEU A 67 8.91 -4.95 9.32
C LEU A 67 9.40 -3.88 10.30
N LYS A 68 9.30 -2.62 9.90
CA LYS A 68 9.51 -1.47 10.80
C LYS A 68 8.50 -0.37 10.50
N ALA A 69 7.86 0.15 11.54
CA ALA A 69 6.86 1.20 11.46
C ALA A 69 7.46 2.59 11.74
N PHE A 70 6.93 3.62 11.07
CA PHE A 70 7.35 5.01 11.22
C PHE A 70 6.16 5.97 11.11
N THR A 71 6.28 7.17 11.66
CA THR A 71 5.31 8.26 11.40
C THR A 71 5.67 9.09 10.17
N THR A 72 6.89 8.96 9.67
CA THR A 72 7.40 9.71 8.51
C THR A 72 7.63 8.79 7.31
N PRO A 73 7.16 9.18 6.11
CA PRO A 73 7.41 8.45 4.88
C PRO A 73 8.90 8.21 4.57
N GLN A 74 9.22 7.07 3.97
CA GLN A 74 10.57 6.72 3.52
C GLN A 74 10.53 6.06 2.14
N ARG A 75 11.64 6.14 1.40
CA ARG A 75 11.73 5.61 0.04
C ARG A 75 11.64 4.08 0.01
N ALA A 76 10.95 3.56 -1.00
CA ALA A 76 10.79 2.15 -1.32
C ALA A 76 10.75 1.96 -2.85
N ASP A 77 10.53 0.72 -3.31
CA ASP A 77 10.35 0.39 -4.73
C ASP A 77 8.85 0.28 -5.11
N ALA A 78 8.00 -0.03 -4.12
CA ALA A 78 6.55 -0.05 -4.25
C ALA A 78 5.90 0.68 -3.06
N PHE A 79 4.83 1.43 -3.31
CA PHE A 79 4.10 2.22 -2.33
C PHE A 79 2.63 1.84 -2.33
N LEU A 80 2.15 1.19 -1.26
CA LEU A 80 0.76 0.80 -1.09
C LEU A 80 0.04 1.78 -0.18
N ILE A 81 -1.09 2.30 -0.64
CA ILE A 81 -1.95 3.24 0.07
C ILE A 81 -3.17 2.48 0.59
N ALA A 82 -3.22 2.24 1.91
CA ALA A 82 -4.25 1.50 2.62
C ALA A 82 -4.84 2.32 3.79
N VAL A 83 -5.07 3.61 3.54
CA VAL A 83 -5.65 4.58 4.48
C VAL A 83 -7.19 4.54 4.45
N PRO A 84 -7.89 4.98 5.50
CA PRO A 84 -9.35 5.00 5.51
C PRO A 84 -9.92 5.97 4.47
N THR A 85 -11.09 5.63 3.94
CA THR A 85 -11.91 6.46 3.05
C THR A 85 -13.30 6.65 3.68
N PRO A 86 -13.39 7.41 4.80
CA PRO A 86 -14.66 7.58 5.51
C PRO A 86 -15.69 8.31 4.64
N PHE A 87 -16.97 8.17 4.94
CA PHE A 87 -18.01 8.96 4.29
C PHE A 87 -18.08 10.36 4.90
N LYS A 88 -18.29 11.36 4.05
CA LYS A 88 -18.74 12.70 4.45
C LYS A 88 -20.24 12.66 4.81
N ASP A 89 -20.73 13.76 5.39
CA ASP A 89 -22.13 13.90 5.83
C ASP A 89 -23.16 13.66 4.70
N ASP A 90 -22.75 13.83 3.42
CA ASP A 90 -23.56 13.59 2.22
C ASP A 90 -23.41 12.17 1.63
N HIS A 91 -22.82 11.24 2.38
CA HIS A 91 -22.50 9.87 1.95
C HIS A 91 -21.52 9.80 0.76
N GLN A 92 -20.78 10.87 0.47
CA GLN A 92 -19.68 10.82 -0.49
C GLN A 92 -18.40 10.28 0.18
N PRO A 93 -17.63 9.41 -0.48
CA PRO A 93 -16.33 8.99 0.03
C PRO A 93 -15.38 10.19 0.20
N ASP A 94 -14.75 10.30 1.36
CA ASP A 94 -13.71 11.28 1.61
C ASP A 94 -12.34 10.76 1.18
N LEU A 95 -11.84 11.30 0.08
CA LEU A 95 -10.51 11.00 -0.44
C LEU A 95 -9.39 11.83 0.19
N SER A 96 -9.69 12.71 1.16
CA SER A 96 -8.68 13.57 1.79
C SER A 96 -7.47 12.80 2.33
N TYR A 97 -7.71 11.65 2.97
CA TYR A 97 -6.69 10.76 3.51
C TYR A 97 -5.84 10.11 2.41
N VAL A 98 -6.48 9.64 1.33
CA VAL A 98 -5.79 9.04 0.18
C VAL A 98 -4.92 10.07 -0.52
N MET A 99 -5.42 11.29 -0.72
CA MET A 99 -4.67 12.38 -1.34
C MET A 99 -3.50 12.81 -0.45
N ALA A 100 -3.71 12.96 0.85
CA ALA A 100 -2.63 13.27 1.80
C ALA A 100 -1.54 12.17 1.79
N ALA A 101 -1.94 10.90 1.74
CA ALA A 101 -1.00 9.79 1.62
C ALA A 101 -0.18 9.86 0.33
N ALA A 102 -0.83 10.08 -0.82
CA ALA A 102 -0.16 10.26 -2.11
C ALA A 102 0.81 11.45 -2.10
N GLU A 103 0.38 12.60 -1.57
CA GLU A 103 1.23 13.78 -1.45
C GLU A 103 2.45 13.54 -0.56
N SER A 104 2.29 12.77 0.52
CA SER A 104 3.38 12.44 1.45
C SER A 104 4.47 11.56 0.83
N ILE A 105 4.12 10.71 -0.15
CA ILE A 105 5.08 9.86 -0.86
C ILE A 105 5.69 10.55 -2.09
N ALA A 106 5.05 11.60 -2.62
CA ALA A 106 5.48 12.28 -3.83
C ALA A 106 6.96 12.69 -3.85
N PRO A 107 7.58 13.23 -2.76
CA PRO A 107 9.00 13.59 -2.75
C PRO A 107 9.97 12.40 -2.81
N LEU A 108 9.48 11.19 -2.51
CA LEU A 108 10.31 9.98 -2.39
C LEU A 108 10.43 9.22 -3.71
N LEU A 109 9.48 9.43 -4.63
CA LEU A 109 9.35 8.71 -5.88
C LEU A 109 10.60 8.86 -6.76
N LYS A 110 10.96 7.79 -7.45
CA LYS A 110 11.97 7.72 -8.53
C LYS A 110 11.38 6.98 -9.72
N LYS A 111 12.03 7.15 -10.88
CA LYS A 111 11.76 6.35 -12.07
C LYS A 111 11.80 4.86 -11.72
N GLY A 112 10.77 4.15 -12.16
CA GLY A 112 10.58 2.73 -11.94
C GLY A 112 9.80 2.40 -10.66
N ASP A 113 9.33 3.35 -9.86
CA ASP A 113 8.49 3.02 -8.70
C ASP A 113 7.06 2.61 -9.12
N LEU A 114 6.45 1.77 -8.28
CA LEU A 114 5.05 1.36 -8.39
C LEU A 114 4.23 1.94 -7.25
N ILE A 115 3.06 2.49 -7.56
CA ILE A 115 2.08 2.96 -6.58
C ILE A 115 0.82 2.13 -6.69
N ILE A 116 0.31 1.66 -5.56
CA ILE A 116 -0.91 0.88 -5.49
C ILE A 116 -1.90 1.54 -4.54
N LEU A 117 -3.09 1.83 -5.04
CA LEU A 117 -4.24 2.17 -4.22
C LEU A 117 -4.94 0.89 -3.78
N GLU A 118 -4.91 0.57 -2.48
CA GLU A 118 -5.69 -0.54 -1.90
C GLU A 118 -6.98 -0.06 -1.25
N SER A 119 -6.98 1.18 -0.73
CA SER A 119 -8.15 1.79 -0.11
C SER A 119 -9.37 1.75 -1.03
N THR A 120 -10.50 1.23 -0.52
CA THR A 120 -11.77 1.24 -1.26
C THR A 120 -12.10 2.68 -1.67
N SER A 121 -12.15 2.92 -2.98
CA SER A 121 -12.26 4.26 -3.52
C SER A 121 -13.28 4.32 -4.66
N PRO A 122 -13.95 5.47 -4.87
CA PRO A 122 -14.82 5.66 -6.02
C PRO A 122 -14.02 5.61 -7.33
N THR A 123 -14.73 5.37 -8.44
CA THR A 123 -14.14 5.43 -9.78
C THR A 123 -13.49 6.80 -10.02
N GLY A 124 -12.34 6.82 -10.70
CA GLY A 124 -11.59 8.05 -10.93
C GLY A 124 -10.60 8.44 -9.82
N ALA A 125 -10.57 7.72 -8.68
CA ALA A 125 -9.64 8.04 -7.59
C ALA A 125 -8.17 7.80 -7.97
N THR A 126 -7.89 6.72 -8.70
CA THR A 126 -6.55 6.38 -9.19
C THR A 126 -6.01 7.45 -10.14
N GLU A 127 -6.85 7.94 -11.05
CA GLU A 127 -6.54 9.02 -11.98
C GLU A 127 -6.29 10.34 -11.25
N GLN A 128 -7.06 10.64 -10.19
CA GLN A 128 -6.85 11.81 -9.34
C GLN A 128 -5.51 11.76 -8.61
N ILE A 129 -5.12 10.60 -8.07
CA ILE A 129 -3.79 10.39 -7.49
C ILE A 129 -2.72 10.67 -8.54
N ALA A 130 -2.84 10.04 -9.72
CA ALA A 130 -1.88 10.20 -10.80
C ALA A 130 -1.74 11.66 -11.24
N GLN A 131 -2.85 12.39 -11.37
CA GLN A 131 -2.87 13.80 -11.71
C GLN A 131 -2.21 14.66 -10.63
N ARG A 132 -2.51 14.39 -9.36
CA ARG A 132 -1.92 15.13 -8.23
C ARG A 132 -0.42 14.93 -8.15
N LEU A 133 0.05 13.69 -8.27
CA LEU A 133 1.47 13.36 -8.26
C LEU A 133 2.22 14.00 -9.44
N ALA A 134 1.63 13.97 -10.64
CA ALA A 134 2.21 14.62 -11.82
C ALA A 134 2.34 16.14 -11.67
N ALA A 135 1.40 16.78 -10.96
CA ALA A 135 1.50 18.21 -10.65
C ALA A 135 2.63 18.54 -9.67
N MET A 136 2.98 17.61 -8.77
CA MET A 136 4.04 17.79 -7.77
C MET A 136 5.43 17.36 -8.26
N ARG A 137 5.50 16.45 -9.24
CA ARG A 137 6.74 15.83 -9.73
C ARG A 137 6.87 16.01 -11.23
N SER A 138 7.11 17.24 -11.66
CA SER A 138 7.34 17.57 -13.09
C SER A 138 8.61 16.93 -13.67
N ASP A 139 9.49 16.40 -12.82
CA ASP A 139 10.70 15.65 -13.18
C ASP A 139 10.43 14.16 -13.50
N LEU A 140 9.21 13.67 -13.25
CA LEU A 140 8.78 12.29 -13.53
C LEU A 140 7.57 12.30 -14.47
N THR A 141 7.43 11.23 -15.26
CA THR A 141 6.26 11.03 -16.12
C THR A 141 5.30 9.97 -15.56
N PHE A 142 4.00 10.23 -15.70
CA PHE A 142 2.92 9.39 -15.17
C PHE A 142 2.04 8.79 -16.28
N PRO A 143 1.24 7.74 -16.00
CA PRO A 143 0.46 7.02 -17.01
C PRO A 143 -0.44 7.90 -17.88
N GLN A 144 -1.11 8.91 -17.33
CA GLN A 144 -1.96 9.83 -18.06
C GLN A 144 -1.20 10.77 -19.01
N GLN A 145 0.13 10.87 -18.88
CA GLN A 145 0.99 11.71 -19.73
C GLN A 145 1.70 10.90 -20.81
N GLN A 146 2.18 9.70 -20.49
CA GLN A 146 3.07 8.90 -21.35
C GLN A 146 2.63 7.44 -21.53
N GLY A 147 1.49 7.04 -20.99
CA GLY A 147 0.97 5.67 -21.06
C GLY A 147 2.00 4.64 -20.61
N GLU A 148 2.25 3.63 -21.44
CA GLU A 148 3.21 2.54 -21.18
C GLU A 148 4.65 3.02 -20.98
N ASN A 149 5.02 4.20 -21.47
CA ASN A 149 6.38 4.75 -21.37
C ASN A 149 6.60 5.63 -20.14
N SER A 150 5.60 5.75 -19.26
CA SER A 150 5.70 6.48 -17.99
C SER A 150 6.82 5.98 -17.08
N ASP A 151 7.41 6.88 -16.31
CA ASP A 151 8.42 6.56 -15.31
C ASP A 151 7.82 5.88 -14.08
N ILE A 152 6.58 6.21 -13.73
CA ILE A 152 5.85 5.70 -12.57
C ILE A 152 4.70 4.81 -13.01
N ASP A 153 4.56 3.66 -12.37
CA ASP A 153 3.43 2.76 -12.54
C ASP A 153 2.39 2.98 -11.44
N ILE A 154 1.11 2.96 -11.81
CA ILE A 154 0.00 3.16 -10.86
C ILE A 154 -1.09 2.13 -11.12
N ALA A 155 -1.54 1.48 -10.05
CA ALA A 155 -2.63 0.51 -10.09
C ALA A 155 -3.60 0.69 -8.93
N TYR A 156 -4.83 0.25 -9.13
CA TYR A 156 -5.83 0.01 -8.10
C TYR A 156 -5.94 -1.49 -7.87
N CYS A 157 -5.79 -1.91 -6.61
CA CYS A 157 -5.82 -3.31 -6.23
C CYS A 157 -6.64 -3.45 -4.95
N PRO A 158 -7.98 -3.35 -5.04
CA PRO A 158 -8.84 -3.34 -3.87
C PRO A 158 -8.69 -4.61 -3.07
N GLU A 159 -8.64 -4.45 -1.76
CA GLU A 159 -8.70 -5.58 -0.84
C GLU A 159 -10.15 -6.02 -0.59
N ARG A 160 -10.36 -7.34 -0.51
CA ARG A 160 -11.65 -7.93 -0.09
C ARG A 160 -11.38 -9.02 0.94
N VAL A 161 -11.41 -8.61 2.20
CA VAL A 161 -11.13 -9.49 3.34
C VAL A 161 -12.27 -9.45 4.35
N LEU A 162 -12.56 -10.61 4.93
CA LEU A 162 -13.47 -10.78 6.05
C LEU A 162 -12.74 -10.56 7.38
N PRO A 163 -13.21 -9.66 8.26
CA PRO A 163 -12.67 -9.54 9.62
C PRO A 163 -12.68 -10.88 10.35
N GLY A 164 -11.58 -11.20 11.03
CA GLY A 164 -11.38 -12.49 11.70
C GLY A 164 -10.79 -13.59 10.81
N LYS A 165 -10.63 -13.35 9.51
CA LYS A 165 -9.96 -14.24 8.54
C LYS A 165 -9.03 -13.49 7.60
N VAL A 166 -8.63 -12.27 7.95
CA VAL A 166 -7.92 -11.35 7.04
C VAL A 166 -6.65 -11.98 6.51
N MET A 167 -5.82 -12.59 7.37
CA MET A 167 -4.56 -13.22 6.93
C MET A 167 -4.76 -14.38 5.95
N VAL A 168 -5.83 -15.17 6.13
CA VAL A 168 -6.12 -16.31 5.25
C VAL A 168 -6.61 -15.82 3.90
N GLU A 169 -7.56 -14.89 3.91
CA GLU A 169 -8.17 -14.36 2.70
C GLU A 169 -7.19 -13.51 1.89
N LEU A 170 -6.39 -12.69 2.57
CA LEU A 170 -5.35 -11.89 1.95
C LEU A 170 -4.39 -12.75 1.12
N ILE A 171 -4.03 -13.96 1.58
CA ILE A 171 -3.07 -14.84 0.90
C ILE A 171 -3.75 -15.70 -0.19
N LYS A 172 -4.97 -16.17 0.07
CA LYS A 172 -5.61 -17.22 -0.74
C LYS A 172 -6.62 -16.71 -1.76
N ASN A 173 -7.19 -15.52 -1.55
CA ASN A 173 -8.21 -15.01 -2.46
C ASN A 173 -7.57 -14.54 -3.77
N ASP A 174 -8.32 -14.71 -4.86
CA ASP A 174 -8.02 -14.07 -6.12
C ASP A 174 -7.95 -12.55 -5.93
N ARG A 175 -6.92 -11.93 -6.49
CA ARG A 175 -6.71 -10.49 -6.42
C ARG A 175 -7.06 -9.82 -7.73
N VAL A 176 -7.97 -8.84 -7.66
CA VAL A 176 -8.25 -7.95 -8.79
C VAL A 176 -7.11 -6.95 -8.92
N ILE A 177 -6.56 -6.84 -10.13
CA ILE A 177 -5.49 -5.91 -10.49
C ILE A 177 -5.98 -5.00 -11.62
N ASP A 178 -6.00 -3.70 -11.38
CA ASP A 178 -6.41 -2.69 -12.35
C ASP A 178 -5.34 -1.59 -12.47
N GLY A 179 -4.35 -1.82 -13.34
CA GLY A 179 -3.33 -0.84 -13.66
C GLY A 179 -3.81 0.20 -14.66
N MET A 180 -3.36 1.45 -14.51
CA MET A 180 -3.64 2.51 -15.49
C MET A 180 -3.06 2.21 -16.89
N THR A 181 -2.13 1.27 -16.98
CA THR A 181 -1.56 0.73 -18.22
C THR A 181 -1.36 -0.79 -18.07
N MET A 182 -1.10 -1.49 -19.19
CA MET A 182 -0.79 -2.92 -19.14
C MET A 182 0.49 -3.19 -18.35
N LYS A 183 1.53 -2.36 -18.53
CA LYS A 183 2.76 -2.43 -17.72
C LYS A 183 2.46 -2.28 -16.22
N SER A 184 1.63 -1.31 -15.84
CA SER A 184 1.26 -1.13 -14.43
C SER A 184 0.53 -2.35 -13.86
N SER A 185 -0.38 -2.97 -14.61
CA SER A 185 -1.06 -4.21 -14.21
C SER A 185 -0.09 -5.38 -14.04
N GLN A 186 0.85 -5.55 -14.98
CA GLN A 186 1.86 -6.62 -14.88
C GLN A 186 2.74 -6.44 -13.64
N ARG A 187 3.19 -5.21 -13.37
CA ARG A 187 4.03 -4.90 -12.22
C ARG A 187 3.31 -5.06 -10.88
N ALA A 188 2.04 -4.66 -10.81
CA ALA A 188 1.21 -4.92 -9.63
C ALA A 188 1.02 -6.44 -9.42
N SER A 189 0.77 -7.20 -10.49
CA SER A 189 0.68 -8.66 -10.42
C SER A 189 1.98 -9.29 -9.92
N GLU A 190 3.14 -8.85 -10.42
CA GLU A 190 4.46 -9.29 -9.94
C GLU A 190 4.66 -9.03 -8.45
N LEU A 191 4.24 -7.86 -7.96
CA LEU A 191 4.32 -7.53 -6.54
C LEU A 191 3.48 -8.49 -5.70
N TYR A 192 2.19 -8.65 -6.01
CA TYR A 192 1.31 -9.48 -5.17
C TYR A 192 1.64 -10.97 -5.23
N ARG A 193 2.20 -11.47 -6.34
CA ARG A 193 2.74 -12.85 -6.45
C ARG A 193 3.83 -13.17 -5.44
N ILE A 194 4.41 -12.17 -4.76
CA ILE A 194 5.37 -12.40 -3.68
C ILE A 194 4.74 -13.25 -2.56
N PHE A 195 3.46 -13.00 -2.22
CA PHE A 195 2.79 -13.72 -1.14
C PHE A 195 1.50 -14.45 -1.54
N LEU A 196 0.79 -13.99 -2.57
CA LEU A 196 -0.46 -14.62 -3.01
C LEU A 196 -0.24 -16.05 -3.51
N THR A 197 -1.23 -16.89 -3.24
CA THR A 197 -1.29 -18.28 -3.74
C THR A 197 -2.55 -18.59 -4.55
N GLY A 198 -3.53 -17.68 -4.54
CA GLY A 198 -4.70 -17.72 -5.42
C GLY A 198 -4.35 -17.31 -6.85
#